data_AF-A0A4S8LUC4-F1
#
_entry.id   AF-A0A4S8LUC4-F1
#
_cell.length_a   1.000
_cell.length_b   1.000
_cell.length_c   1.000
_cell.angle_alpha   90.00
_cell.angle_beta   90.00
_cell.angle_gamma   90.00
#
_symmetry.space_group_name_H-M   'P 1'
#
loop_
_entity.id
_entity.type
_entity.pdbx_description
1 polymer ?
#
loop_
_entity_poly.entity_id
_entity_poly.type
_entity_poly.pdbx_seq_one_letter_code
_entity_poly.pdbx_strand_id
1 'polypeptide(L)'
;GSTPLPTRNNPKLFRHLWPTLFPYGVGMMEDYDVRSNDSLGFRNVEMRTHVSHLLQSGPTRRFQTHLSFIFVMGNLLQRRQTSFNAKLAVKKSWFPRVETLLEKISESTIKEYSEKLQKNPFVCPETEGEKAAAQLIKYVNYIGESIPGSMTEVQNMREEMFSIVNTDDLPHIFLTLNPSDTNNPIAQVLAGRDIDLDKFFDDLKPGSENMERSTFIAQNPIAAAQFFDTSVRNLLDILLG
;
A
#
# COMPACT_ATOMS: atom_id res chain seq x y z
N GLY A 1 -18.82 12.91 17.86
CA GLY A 1 -19.91 12.30 17.09
C GLY A 1 -20.10 10.87 17.56
N SER A 2 -21.32 10.47 17.91
CA SER A 2 -21.65 9.16 18.50
C SER A 2 -22.10 8.11 17.48
N THR A 3 -22.31 8.51 16.22
CA THR A 3 -22.77 7.60 15.15
C THR A 3 -21.69 7.42 14.09
N PRO A 4 -21.23 6.19 13.81
CA PRO A 4 -20.27 5.93 12.74
C PRO A 4 -20.92 6.21 11.38
N LEU A 5 -20.20 6.92 10.52
CA LEU A 5 -20.64 7.19 9.15
C LEU A 5 -20.07 6.15 8.18
N PRO A 6 -20.84 5.74 7.16
CA PRO A 6 -20.33 4.84 6.14
C PRO A 6 -19.24 5.56 5.33
N THR A 7 -18.19 4.81 5.00
CA THR A 7 -17.09 5.32 4.17
C THR A 7 -17.35 5.19 2.68
N ARG A 8 -18.36 4.41 2.26
CA ARG A 8 -18.82 4.23 0.86
C ARG A 8 -20.09 5.04 0.62
N ASN A 9 -20.23 5.59 -0.59
CA ASN A 9 -21.41 6.34 -1.03
C ASN A 9 -21.78 7.50 -0.08
N ASN A 10 -20.77 8.13 0.52
CA ASN A 10 -20.93 9.23 1.45
C ASN A 10 -19.90 10.33 1.14
N PRO A 11 -20.04 11.05 0.02
CA PRO A 11 -19.08 12.08 -0.38
C PRO A 11 -18.94 13.19 0.66
N LYS A 12 -20.02 13.46 1.41
CA LYS A 12 -20.03 14.43 2.50
C LYS A 12 -19.00 14.08 3.57
N LEU A 13 -18.63 12.81 3.77
CA LEU A 13 -17.59 12.44 4.71
C LEU A 13 -16.27 13.18 4.43
N PHE A 14 -15.84 13.26 3.17
CA PHE A 14 -14.54 13.80 2.80
C PHE A 14 -14.43 15.32 3.06
N ARG A 15 -15.51 16.08 2.85
CA ARG A 15 -15.52 17.51 3.21
C ARG A 15 -15.46 17.75 4.71
N HIS A 16 -16.02 16.84 5.53
CA HIS A 16 -15.93 16.95 6.99
C HIS A 16 -14.55 16.56 7.50
N LEU A 17 -13.90 15.59 6.85
CA LEU A 17 -12.53 15.18 7.19
C LEU A 17 -11.49 16.25 6.82
N TRP A 18 -11.68 16.93 5.68
CA TRP A 18 -10.70 17.87 5.15
C TRP A 18 -11.31 19.19 4.68
N PRO A 19 -11.86 20.00 5.60
CA PRO A 19 -12.38 21.32 5.25
C PRO A 19 -11.30 22.24 4.65
N THR A 20 -10.02 22.06 5.02
CA THR A 20 -8.88 22.80 4.48
C THR A 20 -8.52 22.42 3.03
N LEU A 21 -8.76 21.16 2.64
CA LEU A 21 -8.52 20.70 1.27
C LEU A 21 -9.71 20.99 0.35
N PHE A 22 -10.92 20.98 0.90
CA PHE A 22 -12.17 21.25 0.19
C PHE A 22 -12.93 22.45 0.80
N PRO A 23 -12.36 23.67 0.75
CA PRO A 23 -12.92 24.84 1.45
C PRO A 23 -14.30 25.26 0.92
N TYR A 24 -14.58 25.00 -0.35
CA TYR A 24 -15.87 25.29 -0.99
C TYR A 24 -16.86 24.12 -0.91
N GLY A 25 -16.48 22.99 -0.29
CA GLY A 25 -17.34 21.82 -0.16
C GLY A 25 -17.67 21.11 -1.47
N VAL A 26 -16.83 21.27 -2.51
CA VAL A 26 -16.95 20.65 -3.84
C VAL A 26 -15.65 19.97 -4.25
N GLY A 27 -15.71 19.09 -5.25
CA GLY A 27 -14.53 18.42 -5.82
C GLY A 27 -14.01 17.24 -4.98
N MET A 28 -14.82 16.77 -4.02
CA MET A 28 -14.49 15.59 -3.22
C MET A 28 -14.80 14.28 -3.95
N MET A 29 -14.21 13.20 -3.45
CA MET A 29 -14.37 11.88 -4.02
C MET A 29 -15.81 11.37 -3.89
N GLU A 30 -16.26 10.63 -4.90
CA GLU A 30 -17.60 10.02 -4.96
C GLU A 30 -18.75 11.04 -4.87
N ASP A 31 -18.50 12.31 -5.21
CA ASP A 31 -19.54 13.33 -5.27
C ASP A 31 -20.38 13.17 -6.53
N TYR A 32 -21.50 12.47 -6.37
CA TYR A 32 -22.49 12.27 -7.43
C TYR A 32 -23.60 13.32 -7.41
N ASP A 33 -23.62 14.20 -6.39
CA ASP A 33 -24.67 15.21 -6.21
C ASP A 33 -24.40 16.45 -7.09
N VAL A 34 -23.12 16.74 -7.41
CA VAL A 34 -22.69 17.85 -8.30
C VAL A 34 -22.91 17.54 -9.79
N ARG A 35 -23.77 16.55 -10.12
CA ARG A 35 -24.24 16.35 -11.50
C ARG A 35 -24.99 17.61 -11.93
N SER A 36 -24.30 18.47 -12.67
CA SER A 36 -24.84 19.71 -13.21
C SER A 36 -26.06 19.42 -14.08
N ASN A 37 -27.05 20.31 -13.98
CA ASN A 37 -28.15 20.48 -14.92
C ASN A 37 -27.72 20.12 -16.35
N ASP A 38 -28.44 19.15 -16.93
CA ASP A 38 -28.57 18.84 -18.36
C ASP A 38 -27.35 19.07 -19.28
N SER A 39 -26.68 17.97 -19.66
CA SER A 39 -26.42 17.56 -21.08
C SER A 39 -25.23 16.63 -21.25
N LEU A 40 -24.29 16.56 -20.30
CA LEU A 40 -23.16 15.63 -20.32
C LEU A 40 -22.94 15.08 -18.91
N GLY A 41 -23.47 13.89 -18.64
CA GLY A 41 -23.22 13.23 -17.36
C GLY A 41 -21.72 13.05 -17.16
N PHE A 42 -21.15 13.66 -16.12
CA PHE A 42 -19.77 13.42 -15.74
C PHE A 42 -19.57 11.90 -15.57
N ARG A 43 -18.57 11.34 -16.26
CA ARG A 43 -18.23 9.91 -16.15
C ARG A 43 -17.94 9.60 -14.69
N ASN A 44 -18.36 8.42 -14.24
CA ASN A 44 -17.97 7.93 -12.93
C ASN A 44 -16.43 7.84 -12.89
N VAL A 45 -15.81 8.60 -11.99
CA VAL A 45 -14.37 8.55 -11.76
C VAL A 45 -14.12 7.66 -10.56
N GLU A 46 -13.33 6.60 -10.77
CA GLU A 46 -12.92 5.72 -9.68
C GLU A 46 -12.21 6.51 -8.58
N MET A 47 -12.47 6.17 -7.32
CA MET A 47 -11.85 6.85 -6.18
C MET A 47 -10.33 6.86 -6.27
N ARG A 48 -9.69 5.75 -6.68
CA ARG A 48 -8.24 5.69 -6.85
C ARG A 48 -7.76 6.74 -7.86
N THR A 49 -8.37 6.78 -9.05
CA THR A 49 -8.04 7.76 -10.10
C THR A 49 -8.23 9.19 -9.62
N HIS A 50 -9.32 9.47 -8.91
CA HIS A 50 -9.57 10.80 -8.37
C HIS A 50 -8.52 11.19 -7.33
N VAL A 51 -8.17 10.31 -6.38
CA VAL A 51 -7.12 10.57 -5.39
C VAL A 51 -5.76 10.79 -6.07
N SER A 52 -5.40 9.96 -7.05
CA SER A 52 -4.18 10.15 -7.85
C SER A 52 -4.16 11.52 -8.53
N HIS A 53 -5.28 11.93 -9.12
CA HIS A 53 -5.42 13.26 -9.70
C HIS A 53 -5.22 14.36 -8.65
N LEU A 54 -5.86 14.29 -7.49
CA LEU A 54 -5.70 15.29 -6.41
C LEU A 54 -4.26 15.37 -5.90
N LEU A 55 -3.55 14.25 -5.84
CA LEU A 55 -2.14 14.21 -5.44
C LEU A 55 -1.21 14.76 -6.53
N GLN A 56 -1.60 14.74 -7.80
CA GLN A 56 -0.78 15.21 -8.92
C GLN A 56 -1.16 16.61 -9.41
N SER A 57 -2.29 17.16 -8.93
CA SER A 57 -2.87 18.38 -9.49
C SER A 57 -2.80 19.56 -8.53
N GLY A 58 -2.68 20.75 -9.13
CA GLY A 58 -2.78 22.03 -8.45
C GLY A 58 -1.43 22.63 -8.06
N PRO A 59 -1.36 23.97 -7.92
CA PRO A 59 -0.11 24.69 -7.75
C PRO A 59 0.52 24.54 -6.36
N THR A 60 -0.27 24.22 -5.32
CA THR A 60 0.16 24.34 -3.92
C THR A 60 0.53 23.03 -3.23
N ARG A 61 0.58 21.90 -3.95
CA ARG A 61 0.86 20.53 -3.41
C ARG A 61 0.07 20.16 -2.14
N ARG A 62 -1.03 20.87 -1.85
CA ARG A 62 -1.74 20.81 -0.56
C ARG A 62 -2.23 19.41 -0.18
N PHE A 63 -2.58 18.58 -1.16
CA PHE A 63 -2.99 17.19 -0.92
C PHE A 63 -1.81 16.28 -0.58
N GLN A 64 -0.63 16.58 -1.13
CA GLN A 64 0.60 15.81 -0.90
C GLN A 64 1.15 16.06 0.51
N THR A 65 0.99 17.28 1.02
CA THR A 65 1.57 17.73 2.29
C THR A 65 0.58 17.71 3.47
N HIS A 66 -0.67 17.33 3.23
CA HIS A 66 -1.68 17.30 4.27
C HIS A 66 -1.47 16.13 5.23
N LEU A 67 -1.29 16.44 6.52
CA LEU A 67 -0.99 15.52 7.62
C LEU A 67 -1.74 14.17 7.59
N SER A 68 -3.04 14.19 7.30
CA SER A 68 -3.88 12.97 7.36
C SER A 68 -4.38 12.46 6.01
N PHE A 69 -4.26 13.21 4.92
CA PHE A 69 -4.98 12.89 3.68
C PHE A 69 -4.49 11.59 3.06
N ILE A 70 -3.18 11.49 2.83
CA ILE A 70 -2.54 10.32 2.23
C ILE A 70 -2.76 9.09 3.10
N PHE A 71 -2.54 9.21 4.41
CA PHE A 71 -2.69 8.11 5.35
C PHE A 71 -4.12 7.56 5.35
N VAL A 72 -5.12 8.41 5.53
CA VAL A 72 -6.53 7.98 5.60
C VAL A 72 -7.01 7.44 4.25
N MET A 73 -6.66 8.11 3.13
CA MET A 73 -7.07 7.64 1.80
C MET A 73 -6.40 6.32 1.43
N GLY A 74 -5.11 6.14 1.74
CA GLY A 74 -4.40 4.87 1.55
C GLY A 74 -5.07 3.73 2.33
N ASN A 75 -5.33 3.95 3.62
CA ASN A 75 -6.03 2.97 4.46
C ASN A 75 -7.44 2.68 3.95
N LEU A 76 -8.18 3.70 3.52
CA LEU A 76 -9.54 3.52 3.00
C LEU A 76 -9.54 2.68 1.71
N LEU A 77 -8.64 2.99 0.77
CA LEU A 77 -8.48 2.25 -0.48
C LEU A 77 -8.08 0.79 -0.21
N GLN A 78 -7.08 0.56 0.66
CA GLN A 78 -6.65 -0.78 1.03
C GLN A 78 -7.78 -1.58 1.68
N ARG A 79 -8.46 -1.01 2.68
CA ARG A 79 -9.61 -1.68 3.34
C ARG A 79 -10.72 -2.02 2.36
N ARG A 80 -11.02 -1.12 1.42
CA ARG A 80 -12.05 -1.35 0.41
C ARG A 80 -11.67 -2.51 -0.51
N GLN A 81 -10.43 -2.54 -0.98
CA GLN A 81 -9.90 -3.61 -1.83
C GLN A 81 -9.88 -4.96 -1.09
N THR A 82 -9.30 -5.00 0.11
CA THR A 82 -9.24 -6.23 0.93
C THR A 82 -10.64 -6.76 1.25
N SER A 83 -11.59 -5.87 1.59
CA SER A 83 -12.98 -6.30 1.84
C SER A 83 -13.65 -6.89 0.60
N PHE A 84 -13.37 -6.31 -0.58
CA PHE A 84 -13.91 -6.80 -1.84
C PHE A 84 -13.31 -8.16 -2.21
N ASN A 85 -11.99 -8.29 -2.14
CA ASN A 85 -11.29 -9.54 -2.41
C ASN A 85 -11.72 -10.65 -1.43
N ALA A 86 -11.81 -10.35 -0.13
CA ALA A 86 -12.31 -11.30 0.86
C ALA A 86 -13.75 -11.75 0.54
N LYS A 87 -14.61 -10.84 0.08
CA LYS A 87 -15.98 -11.18 -0.34
C LYS A 87 -16.00 -12.11 -1.57
N LEU A 88 -15.08 -11.94 -2.52
CA LEU A 88 -14.97 -12.82 -3.69
C LEU A 88 -14.33 -14.18 -3.34
N ALA A 89 -13.34 -14.17 -2.47
CA ALA A 89 -12.58 -15.34 -2.04
C ALA A 89 -13.42 -16.26 -1.15
N VAL A 90 -14.11 -15.70 -0.15
CA VAL A 90 -14.80 -16.48 0.88
C VAL A 90 -16.13 -17.02 0.36
N LYS A 91 -16.20 -18.35 0.21
CA LYS A 91 -17.46 -19.05 -0.08
C LYS A 91 -18.29 -19.16 1.19
N LYS A 92 -19.61 -18.96 1.09
CA LYS A 92 -20.53 -19.16 2.21
C LYS A 92 -20.45 -20.57 2.84
N SER A 93 -20.09 -21.58 2.05
CA SER A 93 -19.90 -22.95 2.51
C SER A 93 -18.68 -23.16 3.41
N TRP A 94 -17.75 -22.20 3.46
CA TRP A 94 -16.57 -22.29 4.30
C TRP A 94 -16.83 -21.90 5.75
N PHE A 95 -17.81 -21.03 6.02
CA PHE A 95 -18.07 -20.52 7.39
C PHE A 95 -18.27 -21.63 8.43
N PRO A 96 -19.14 -22.64 8.21
CA PRO A 96 -19.30 -23.71 9.20
C PRO A 96 -18.01 -24.52 9.39
N ARG A 97 -17.22 -24.70 8.31
CA ARG A 97 -15.95 -25.42 8.39
C ARG A 97 -14.93 -24.64 9.21
N VAL A 98 -14.80 -23.34 8.97
CA VAL A 98 -13.87 -22.47 9.72
C VAL A 98 -14.27 -22.39 11.19
N GLU A 99 -15.56 -22.29 11.50
CA GLU A 99 -16.08 -22.31 12.86
C GLU A 99 -15.70 -23.60 13.59
N THR A 100 -15.97 -24.78 12.99
CA THR A 100 -15.56 -26.06 13.58
C THR A 100 -14.06 -26.23 13.74
N LEU A 101 -13.25 -25.57 12.90
CA LEU A 101 -11.78 -25.58 13.05
C LEU A 101 -11.35 -24.69 14.21
N LEU A 102 -11.96 -23.50 14.36
CA LEU A 102 -11.68 -22.59 15.46
C LEU A 102 -12.03 -23.21 16.81
N GLU A 103 -13.14 -23.95 16.91
CA GLU A 103 -13.52 -24.67 18.14
C GLU A 103 -12.51 -25.73 18.57
N LYS A 104 -11.77 -26.33 17.61
CA LYS A 104 -10.75 -27.36 17.88
C LYS A 104 -9.40 -26.79 18.26
N ILE A 105 -9.19 -25.49 18.09
CA ILE A 105 -7.92 -24.81 18.34
C ILE A 105 -7.97 -24.14 19.72
N SER A 106 -7.15 -24.60 20.64
CA SER A 106 -6.92 -23.90 21.91
C SER A 106 -5.75 -22.92 21.79
N GLU A 107 -5.68 -21.94 22.71
CA GLU A 107 -4.55 -21.03 22.81
C GLU A 107 -3.22 -21.77 23.02
N SER A 108 -3.22 -22.84 23.81
CA SER A 108 -2.04 -23.69 24.02
C SER A 108 -1.57 -24.35 22.73
N THR A 109 -2.49 -24.86 21.91
CA THR A 109 -2.16 -25.45 20.61
C THR A 109 -1.51 -24.44 19.68
N ILE A 110 -2.01 -23.19 19.63
CA ILE A 110 -1.41 -22.14 18.77
C ILE A 110 0.04 -21.89 19.21
N LYS A 111 0.27 -21.75 20.51
CA LYS A 111 1.60 -21.48 21.06
C LYS A 111 2.57 -22.63 20.77
N GLU A 112 2.20 -23.86 21.12
CA GLU A 112 3.02 -25.05 20.90
C GLU A 112 3.33 -25.28 19.42
N TYR A 113 2.31 -25.14 18.56
CA TYR A 113 2.48 -25.33 17.12
C TYR A 113 3.35 -24.24 16.50
N SER A 114 3.19 -22.98 16.94
CA SER A 114 4.07 -21.88 16.52
C SER A 114 5.51 -22.13 16.93
N GLU A 115 5.77 -22.62 18.15
CA GLU A 115 7.13 -22.97 18.60
C GLU A 115 7.72 -24.13 17.81
N LYS A 116 6.91 -25.15 17.47
CA LYS A 116 7.33 -26.26 16.59
C LYS A 116 7.72 -25.75 15.20
N LEU A 117 6.89 -24.90 14.59
CA LEU A 117 7.15 -24.31 13.27
C LEU A 117 8.39 -23.39 13.25
N GLN A 118 8.64 -22.64 14.32
CA GLN A 118 9.86 -21.83 14.44
C GLN A 118 11.13 -22.67 14.48
N LYS A 119 11.09 -23.84 15.13
CA LYS A 119 12.25 -24.76 15.19
C LYS A 119 12.45 -25.49 13.88
N ASN A 120 11.36 -25.92 13.23
CA ASN A 120 11.41 -26.58 11.95
C ASN A 120 10.16 -26.22 11.10
N PRO A 121 10.33 -25.45 10.02
CA PRO A 121 9.24 -25.06 9.13
C PRO A 121 8.51 -26.24 8.47
N PHE A 122 9.13 -27.42 8.40
CA PHE A 122 8.58 -28.62 7.76
C PHE A 122 7.89 -29.59 8.74
N VAL A 123 7.60 -29.15 9.96
CA VAL A 123 6.92 -30.00 10.96
C VAL A 123 5.52 -30.37 10.48
N CYS A 124 5.24 -31.67 10.45
CA CYS A 124 3.91 -32.20 10.22
C CYS A 124 3.04 -32.02 11.48
N PRO A 125 1.78 -31.57 11.34
CA PRO A 125 0.86 -31.50 12.47
C PRO A 125 0.49 -32.90 12.96
N GLU A 126 0.62 -33.13 14.27
CA GLU A 126 0.40 -34.43 14.91
C GLU A 126 -0.96 -34.47 15.60
N THR A 127 -1.27 -33.43 16.38
CA THR A 127 -2.51 -33.37 17.18
C THR A 127 -3.70 -32.89 16.34
N GLU A 128 -4.93 -33.19 16.78
CA GLU A 128 -6.14 -32.71 16.11
C GLU A 128 -6.23 -31.18 16.07
N GLY A 129 -5.77 -30.51 17.14
CA GLY A 129 -5.69 -29.05 17.19
C GLY A 129 -4.64 -28.50 16.21
N GLU A 130 -3.47 -29.14 16.10
CA GLU A 130 -2.43 -28.74 15.14
C GLU A 130 -2.90 -28.93 13.68
N LYS A 131 -3.57 -30.04 13.39
CA LYS A 131 -4.16 -30.28 12.06
C LYS A 131 -5.23 -29.23 11.74
N ALA A 132 -6.06 -28.89 12.73
CA ALA A 132 -7.06 -27.84 12.56
C ALA A 132 -6.41 -26.47 12.32
N ALA A 133 -5.35 -26.14 13.06
CA ALA A 133 -4.58 -24.91 12.88
C ALA A 133 -3.91 -24.86 11.49
N ALA A 134 -3.26 -25.94 11.06
CA ALA A 134 -2.66 -26.06 9.74
C ALA A 134 -3.70 -25.90 8.61
N GLN A 135 -4.91 -26.44 8.80
CA GLN A 135 -6.00 -26.27 7.85
C GLN A 135 -6.56 -24.84 7.86
N LEU A 136 -6.68 -24.22 9.03
CA LEU A 136 -7.13 -22.83 9.17
C LEU A 136 -6.19 -21.86 8.46
N ILE A 137 -4.87 -22.06 8.59
CA ILE A 137 -3.84 -21.27 7.91
C ILE A 137 -4.05 -21.28 6.38
N LYS A 138 -4.49 -22.39 5.79
CA LYS A 138 -4.77 -22.43 4.33
C LYS A 138 -5.87 -21.46 3.93
N TYR A 139 -6.94 -21.34 4.73
CA TYR A 139 -8.00 -20.37 4.48
C TYR A 139 -7.53 -18.92 4.68
N VAL A 140 -6.69 -18.69 5.70
CA VAL A 140 -6.09 -17.36 5.95
C VAL A 140 -5.18 -16.96 4.80
N ASN A 141 -4.29 -17.85 4.35
CA ASN A 141 -3.37 -17.61 3.24
C ASN A 141 -4.14 -17.30 1.95
N TYR A 142 -5.21 -18.05 1.66
CA TYR A 142 -6.05 -17.80 0.47
C TYR A 142 -6.66 -16.39 0.45
N ILE A 143 -7.03 -15.83 1.60
CA ILE A 143 -7.48 -14.44 1.68
C ILE A 143 -6.28 -13.48 1.60
N GLY A 144 -5.18 -13.84 2.27
CA GLY A 144 -3.94 -13.08 2.36
C GLY A 144 -3.26 -12.81 1.02
N GLU A 145 -3.34 -13.74 0.07
CA GLU A 145 -2.81 -13.59 -1.30
C GLU A 145 -3.23 -12.27 -1.95
N SER A 146 -4.47 -11.83 -1.69
CA SER A 146 -5.04 -10.63 -2.28
C SER A 146 -4.70 -9.32 -1.55
N ILE A 147 -3.89 -9.40 -0.49
CA ILE A 147 -3.48 -8.27 0.35
C ILE A 147 -2.03 -7.92 0.03
N PRO A 148 -1.78 -6.71 -0.51
CA PRO A 148 -0.42 -6.24 -0.76
C PRO A 148 0.45 -6.27 0.50
N GLY A 149 1.67 -6.80 0.39
CA GLY A 149 2.64 -6.98 1.46
C GLY A 149 2.35 -8.15 2.40
N SER A 150 1.38 -9.02 2.10
CA SER A 150 1.13 -10.19 2.94
C SER A 150 2.24 -11.22 2.82
N MET A 151 2.40 -12.05 3.85
CA MET A 151 3.33 -13.18 3.80
C MET A 151 3.01 -14.16 2.67
N THR A 152 1.73 -14.27 2.29
CA THR A 152 1.31 -15.13 1.18
C THR A 152 1.76 -14.56 -0.17
N GLU A 153 1.60 -13.25 -0.40
CA GLU A 153 2.09 -12.62 -1.64
C GLU A 153 3.62 -12.75 -1.77
N VAL A 154 4.36 -12.54 -0.67
CA VAL A 154 5.81 -12.74 -0.64
C VAL A 154 6.21 -14.17 -0.97
N GLN A 155 5.47 -15.15 -0.45
CA GLN A 155 5.71 -16.56 -0.77
C GLN A 155 5.41 -16.87 -2.24
N ASN A 156 4.31 -16.35 -2.79
CA ASN A 156 3.96 -16.52 -4.20
C ASN A 156 5.04 -15.91 -5.12
N MET A 157 5.54 -14.71 -4.80
CA MET A 157 6.64 -14.10 -5.56
C MET A 157 7.91 -14.97 -5.54
N ARG A 158 8.22 -15.61 -4.41
CA ARG A 158 9.37 -16.55 -4.33
C ARG A 158 9.14 -17.78 -5.18
N GLU A 159 7.94 -18.34 -5.15
CA GLU A 159 7.57 -19.50 -5.98
C GLU A 159 7.65 -19.16 -7.47
N GLU A 160 7.23 -17.96 -7.87
CA GLU A 160 7.39 -17.45 -9.22
C GLU A 160 8.87 -17.32 -9.61
N MET A 161 9.72 -16.76 -8.74
CA MET A 161 11.17 -16.72 -8.96
C MET A 161 11.77 -18.12 -9.14
N PHE A 162 11.38 -19.09 -8.30
CA PHE A 162 11.83 -20.48 -8.45
C PHE A 162 11.33 -21.11 -9.75
N SER A 163 10.11 -20.81 -10.17
CA SER A 163 9.56 -21.28 -11.44
C SER A 163 10.38 -20.76 -12.61
N ILE A 164 10.68 -19.46 -12.64
CA ILE A 164 11.50 -18.84 -13.68
C ILE A 164 12.88 -19.50 -13.75
N VAL A 165 13.53 -19.74 -12.61
CA VAL A 165 14.84 -20.42 -12.59
C VAL A 165 14.78 -21.84 -13.14
N ASN A 166 13.68 -22.55 -12.88
CA ASN A 166 13.50 -23.91 -13.37
C ASN A 166 13.14 -23.98 -14.86
N THR A 167 12.52 -22.95 -15.44
CA THR A 167 12.09 -22.92 -16.84
C THR A 167 13.08 -22.22 -17.76
N ASP A 168 13.71 -21.14 -17.30
CA ASP A 168 14.50 -20.20 -18.10
C ASP A 168 15.98 -20.14 -17.66
N ASP A 169 16.42 -21.15 -16.90
CA ASP A 169 17.74 -21.25 -16.28
C ASP A 169 18.03 -20.13 -15.24
N LEU A 170 19.22 -20.17 -14.66
CA LEU A 170 19.62 -19.25 -13.61
C LEU A 170 19.84 -17.83 -14.18
N PRO A 171 19.22 -16.78 -13.61
CA PRO A 171 19.50 -15.42 -14.04
C PRO A 171 20.98 -15.09 -13.83
N HIS A 172 21.62 -14.54 -14.85
CA HIS A 172 23.03 -14.15 -14.78
C HIS A 172 23.29 -12.91 -13.90
N ILE A 173 22.27 -12.08 -13.69
CA ILE A 173 22.36 -10.84 -12.90
C ILE A 173 21.22 -10.83 -11.89
N PHE A 174 21.57 -10.67 -10.61
CA PHE A 174 20.63 -10.33 -9.56
C PHE A 174 20.94 -8.90 -9.10
N LEU A 175 20.00 -7.98 -9.30
CA LEU A 175 20.17 -6.55 -9.02
C LEU A 175 19.10 -6.07 -8.05
N THR A 176 19.52 -5.56 -6.90
CA THR A 176 18.63 -4.87 -5.94
C THR A 176 18.85 -3.37 -6.03
N LEU A 177 17.81 -2.63 -6.34
CA LEU A 177 17.83 -1.18 -6.43
C LEU A 177 17.13 -0.56 -5.23
N ASN A 178 17.82 0.33 -4.52
CA ASN A 178 17.24 1.12 -3.45
C ASN A 178 17.71 2.58 -3.55
N PRO A 179 17.12 3.38 -4.48
CA PRO A 179 17.44 4.78 -4.62
C PRO A 179 17.19 5.54 -3.31
N SER A 180 18.19 6.26 -2.81
CA SER A 180 18.05 7.07 -1.60
C SER A 180 17.40 8.42 -1.93
N ASP A 181 16.15 8.59 -1.51
CA ASP A 181 15.37 9.82 -1.62
C ASP A 181 15.88 10.95 -0.71
N THR A 182 16.41 10.61 0.47
CA THR A 182 16.96 11.59 1.42
C THR A 182 18.30 12.16 0.99
N ASN A 183 19.12 11.40 0.25
CA ASN A 183 20.46 11.85 -0.16
C ASN A 183 20.53 12.32 -1.61
N ASN A 184 19.43 12.28 -2.37
CA ASN A 184 19.41 12.67 -3.77
C ASN A 184 18.82 14.09 -3.97
N PRO A 185 19.53 15.01 -4.65
CA PRO A 185 19.03 16.37 -4.89
C PRO A 185 17.72 16.40 -5.68
N ILE A 186 17.51 15.48 -6.63
CA ILE A 186 16.29 15.41 -7.45
C ILE A 186 15.07 15.19 -6.56
N ALA A 187 15.18 14.31 -5.57
CA ALA A 187 14.10 14.05 -4.62
C ALA A 187 13.76 15.30 -3.78
N GLN A 188 14.77 16.10 -3.43
CA GLN A 188 14.59 17.37 -2.71
C GLN A 188 13.87 18.43 -3.57
N VAL A 189 14.25 18.56 -4.85
CA VAL A 189 13.55 19.44 -5.81
C VAL A 189 12.08 19.01 -5.97
N LEU A 190 11.83 17.70 -6.12
CA LEU A 190 10.48 17.16 -6.24
C LEU A 190 9.65 17.43 -4.98
N ALA A 191 10.26 17.34 -3.80
CA ALA A 191 9.64 17.67 -2.52
C ALA A 191 9.32 19.17 -2.38
N GLY A 192 9.92 20.02 -3.23
CA GLY A 192 9.70 21.46 -3.24
C GLY A 192 10.72 22.26 -2.45
N ARG A 193 11.87 21.65 -2.10
CA ARG A 193 12.99 22.38 -1.51
C ARG A 193 13.61 23.26 -2.61
N ASP A 194 13.81 24.54 -2.28
CA ASP A 194 14.56 25.46 -3.13
C ASP A 194 16.05 25.19 -2.92
N ILE A 195 16.66 24.46 -3.86
CA ILE A 195 18.07 24.11 -3.81
C ILE A 195 18.77 24.58 -5.08
N ASP A 196 19.97 25.12 -4.91
CA ASP A 196 20.88 25.39 -6.01
C ASP A 196 21.59 24.09 -6.39
N LEU A 197 21.20 23.50 -7.52
CA LEU A 197 21.76 22.23 -8.00
C LEU A 197 23.26 22.34 -8.34
N ASP A 198 23.74 23.53 -8.70
CA ASP A 198 25.15 23.74 -9.04
C ASP A 198 26.04 23.73 -7.79
N LYS A 199 25.47 24.06 -6.63
CA LYS A 199 26.17 24.14 -5.34
C LYS A 199 25.82 23.03 -4.35
N PHE A 200 24.91 22.12 -4.73
CA PHE A 200 24.38 21.11 -3.82
C PHE A 200 25.46 20.20 -3.21
N PHE A 201 26.58 20.03 -3.91
CA PHE A 201 27.72 19.22 -3.47
C PHE A 201 28.94 20.05 -3.02
N ASP A 202 28.79 21.35 -2.79
CA ASP A 202 29.92 22.21 -2.39
C ASP A 202 30.26 22.09 -0.89
N ASP A 203 29.28 21.81 -0.02
CA ASP A 203 29.49 21.53 1.41
C ASP A 203 29.21 20.05 1.73
N LEU A 204 30.23 19.21 1.52
CA LEU A 204 30.17 17.75 1.72
C LEU A 204 30.30 17.31 3.19
N LYS A 205 30.10 18.20 4.17
CA LYS A 205 30.17 17.81 5.58
C LYS A 205 29.14 16.70 5.87
N PRO A 206 29.59 15.51 6.30
CA PRO A 206 28.68 14.41 6.56
C PRO A 206 27.61 14.81 7.58
N GLY A 207 26.35 14.73 7.17
CA GLY A 207 25.20 14.91 8.05
C GLY A 207 24.75 16.35 8.32
N SER A 208 25.38 17.37 7.74
CA SER A 208 25.00 18.78 7.91
C SER A 208 23.52 19.06 7.55
N GLU A 209 22.98 18.32 6.57
CA GLU A 209 21.60 18.49 6.09
C GLU A 209 20.67 17.29 6.32
N ASN A 210 21.11 16.25 7.03
CA ASN A 210 20.33 15.00 7.14
C ASN A 210 18.90 15.23 7.66
N MET A 211 18.76 16.04 8.70
CA MET A 211 17.46 16.34 9.31
C MET A 211 16.56 17.12 8.37
N GLU A 212 17.11 18.12 7.69
CA GLU A 212 16.35 18.95 6.76
C GLU A 212 15.85 18.13 5.56
N ARG A 213 16.75 17.36 4.93
CA ARG A 213 16.41 16.49 3.80
C ARG A 213 15.35 15.45 4.16
N SER A 214 15.46 14.86 5.35
CA SER A 214 14.47 13.91 5.87
C SER A 214 13.13 14.60 6.14
N THR A 215 13.15 15.85 6.62
CA THR A 215 11.95 16.62 6.91
C THR A 215 11.17 16.94 5.62
N PHE A 216 11.83 17.42 4.56
CA PHE A 216 11.16 17.71 3.29
C PHE A 216 10.53 16.46 2.66
N ILE A 217 11.24 15.34 2.70
CA ILE A 217 10.73 14.05 2.22
C ILE A 217 9.55 13.56 3.07
N ALA A 218 9.65 13.63 4.40
CA ALA A 218 8.57 13.23 5.30
C ALA A 218 7.32 14.10 5.13
N GLN A 219 7.48 15.39 4.83
CA GLN A 219 6.39 16.31 4.55
C GLN A 219 5.72 16.05 3.19
N ASN A 220 6.46 15.49 2.23
CA ASN A 220 5.94 15.19 0.90
C ASN A 220 6.34 13.77 0.44
N PRO A 221 5.68 12.72 0.97
CA PRO A 221 5.98 11.34 0.58
C PRO A 221 5.61 11.03 -0.89
N ILE A 222 4.78 11.86 -1.54
CA ILE A 222 4.48 11.73 -2.97
C ILE A 222 5.70 12.06 -3.82
N ALA A 223 6.49 13.06 -3.43
CA ALA A 223 7.74 13.38 -4.09
C ALA A 223 8.74 12.22 -4.02
N ALA A 224 8.83 11.54 -2.89
CA ALA A 224 9.65 10.33 -2.74
C ALA A 224 9.20 9.21 -3.69
N ALA A 225 7.89 8.98 -3.79
CA ALA A 225 7.33 7.99 -4.71
C ALA A 225 7.59 8.35 -6.18
N GLN A 226 7.45 9.64 -6.56
CA GLN A 226 7.76 10.13 -7.91
C GLN A 226 9.24 9.98 -8.23
N PHE A 227 10.12 10.31 -7.28
CA PHE A 227 11.56 10.12 -7.41
C PHE A 227 11.91 8.65 -7.62
N PHE A 228 11.35 7.75 -6.80
CA PHE A 228 11.59 6.31 -6.92
C PHE A 228 11.16 5.78 -8.28
N ASP A 229 9.92 6.08 -8.71
CA ASP A 229 9.38 5.65 -10.01
C ASP A 229 10.22 6.17 -11.19
N THR A 230 10.58 7.45 -11.16
CA THR A 230 11.41 8.08 -12.20
C THR A 230 12.81 7.48 -12.23
N SER A 231 13.42 7.26 -11.07
CA SER A 231 14.77 6.69 -10.96
C SER A 231 14.82 5.26 -11.47
N VAL A 232 13.84 4.43 -11.10
CA VAL A 232 13.76 3.04 -11.54
C VAL A 232 13.50 2.97 -13.04
N ARG A 233 12.54 3.74 -13.57
CA ARG A 233 12.26 3.74 -15.02
C ARG A 233 13.46 4.19 -15.83
N ASN A 234 14.10 5.31 -15.46
CA ASN A 234 15.26 5.82 -16.18
C ASN A 234 16.43 4.82 -16.13
N LEU A 235 16.64 4.16 -14.99
CA LEU A 235 17.69 3.16 -14.88
C LEU A 235 17.41 1.95 -15.77
N LEU A 236 16.16 1.44 -15.78
CA LEU A 236 15.78 0.33 -16.64
C LEU A 236 15.94 0.68 -18.13
N ASP A 237 15.46 1.85 -18.54
CA ASP A 237 15.58 2.36 -19.92
C ASP A 237 17.05 2.52 -20.35
N ILE A 238 17.91 3.03 -19.46
CA ILE A 238 19.35 3.20 -19.75
C ILE A 238 20.09 1.86 -19.81
N LEU A 239 19.80 0.93 -18.89
CA LEU A 239 20.55 -0.32 -18.79
C LEU A 239 20.05 -1.42 -19.71
N LEU A 240 18.74 -1.47 -19.98
CA LEU A 240 18.08 -2.58 -20.67
C LEU A 240 17.43 -2.16 -22.00
N GLY A 241 17.30 -0.86 -22.27
CA GLY A 241 16.57 -0.33 -23.43
C GLY A 241 15.06 -0.45 -23.29
#